data_AF-A0A4Y4MBD8-F1
#
_entry.id   AF-A0A4Y4MBD8-F1
#
_cell.length_a   1.000
_cell.length_b   1.000
_cell.length_c   1.000
_cell.angle_alpha   90.00
_cell.angle_beta   90.00
_cell.angle_gamma   90.00
#
_symmetry.space_group_name_H-M   'P 1'
#
loop_
_entity.id
_entity.type
_entity.pdbx_description
1 polymer ?
#
loop_
_entity_poly.entity_id
_entity_poly.type
_entity_poly.pdbx_seq_one_letter_code
_entity_poly.pdbx_strand_id
1 'polypeptide(L)'
;MSNSSQQKLIDEFIEVSHYKEALINYAKDYLELKMFDYSVSPPKELLSREQVKSIIKHFNFDEFKTSLYSSFSFISEKKLKDLIQFHKGIGGTLSKDNSAFLITPTIDLNIKNQMDYAIENIQK
;
A
#
# COMPACT_ATOMS: atom_id res chain seq x y z
N MET A 1 19.92 -13.19 11.73
CA MET A 1 19.09 -12.57 12.79
C MET A 1 18.74 -11.18 12.31
N SER A 2 17.47 -10.93 11.94
CA SER A 2 17.05 -9.61 11.46
C SER A 2 17.23 -8.57 12.56
N ASN A 3 17.84 -7.44 12.22
CA ASN A 3 18.06 -6.31 13.13
C ASN A 3 16.72 -5.82 13.70
N SER A 4 16.40 -6.20 14.94
CA SER A 4 15.18 -5.76 15.62
C SER A 4 15.10 -4.24 15.73
N SER A 5 16.25 -3.54 15.70
CA SER A 5 16.35 -2.08 15.65
C SER A 5 15.83 -1.51 14.33
N GLN A 6 16.17 -2.13 13.20
CA GLN A 6 15.75 -1.63 11.88
C GLN A 6 14.27 -1.89 11.64
N GLN A 7 13.75 -3.05 12.05
CA GLN A 7 12.30 -3.32 12.00
C GLN A 7 11.50 -2.32 12.82
N LYS A 8 11.95 -1.97 14.04
CA LYS A 8 11.30 -0.94 14.87
C LYS A 8 11.26 0.43 14.19
N LEU A 9 12.34 0.81 13.51
CA LEU A 9 12.35 2.06 12.75
C LEU A 9 11.42 2.00 11.53
N ILE A 10 11.31 0.84 10.87
CA ILE A 10 10.37 0.67 9.76
C ILE A 10 8.93 0.76 10.28
N ASP A 11 8.63 0.14 11.41
CA ASP A 11 7.33 0.23 12.07
C ASP A 11 6.98 1.69 12.44
N GLU A 12 7.93 2.40 13.03
CA GLU A 12 7.77 3.82 13.36
C GLU A 12 7.52 4.66 12.10
N PHE A 13 8.29 4.41 11.03
CA PHE A 13 8.09 5.07 9.73
C PHE A 13 6.69 4.82 9.17
N ILE A 14 6.22 3.56 9.18
CA ILE A 14 4.89 3.17 8.72
C ILE A 14 3.80 3.97 9.46
N GLU A 15 3.94 4.09 10.77
CA GLU A 15 2.98 4.80 11.62
C GLU A 15 2.97 6.31 11.34
N VAL A 16 4.13 6.96 11.42
CA VAL A 16 4.19 8.44 11.32
C VAL A 16 3.90 8.95 9.91
N SER A 17 4.06 8.12 8.90
CA SER A 17 3.77 8.48 7.50
C SER A 17 2.33 8.16 7.07
N HIS A 18 1.50 7.59 7.95
CA HIS A 18 0.18 7.08 7.59
C HIS A 18 0.24 6.14 6.37
N TYR A 19 1.27 5.29 6.36
CA TYR A 19 1.61 4.46 5.21
C TYR A 19 0.50 3.49 4.86
N LYS A 20 -0.17 2.93 5.88
CA LYS A 20 -1.27 1.99 5.70
C LYS A 20 -2.43 2.65 4.94
N GLU A 21 -2.82 3.85 5.33
CA GLU A 21 -3.88 4.62 4.68
C GLU A 21 -3.49 4.95 3.24
N ALA A 22 -2.26 5.41 3.02
CA ALA A 22 -1.74 5.71 1.69
C ALA A 22 -1.77 4.48 0.77
N LEU A 23 -1.33 3.33 1.28
CA LEU A 23 -1.33 2.06 0.57
C LEU A 23 -2.75 1.57 0.26
N ILE A 24 -3.69 1.75 1.19
CA ILE A 24 -5.11 1.43 0.97
C ILE A 24 -5.70 2.32 -0.13
N ASN A 25 -5.36 3.61 -0.16
CA ASN A 25 -5.83 4.51 -1.21
C ASN A 25 -5.23 4.13 -2.57
N TYR A 26 -3.94 3.81 -2.61
CA TYR A 26 -3.30 3.26 -3.82
C TYR A 26 -4.02 1.99 -4.32
N ALA A 27 -4.37 1.08 -3.41
CA ALA A 27 -5.10 -0.14 -3.75
C ALA A 27 -6.51 0.16 -4.28
N LYS A 28 -7.22 1.15 -3.71
CA LYS A 28 -8.53 1.59 -4.22
C LYS A 28 -8.42 2.09 -5.66
N ASP A 29 -7.47 2.98 -5.93
CA ASP A 29 -7.25 3.54 -7.27
C ASP A 29 -6.91 2.43 -8.28
N TYR A 30 -6.08 1.47 -7.88
CA TYR A 30 -5.78 0.29 -8.71
C TYR A 30 -7.03 -0.54 -9.01
N LEU A 31 -7.88 -0.80 -8.01
CA LEU A 31 -9.12 -1.56 -8.21
C LEU A 31 -10.13 -0.80 -9.07
N GLU A 32 -10.22 0.52 -8.95
CA GLU A 32 -11.06 1.36 -9.82
C GLU A 32 -10.67 1.21 -11.29
N LEU A 33 -9.37 1.15 -11.59
CA LEU A 33 -8.88 0.87 -12.94
C LEU A 33 -9.25 -0.54 -13.43
N LYS A 34 -9.43 -1.49 -12.52
CA LYS A 34 -9.82 -2.89 -12.82
C LYS A 34 -11.33 -3.08 -12.90
N MET A 35 -12.14 -2.10 -12.50
CA MET A 35 -13.60 -2.21 -12.55
C MET A 35 -14.15 -2.36 -13.96
N PHE A 36 -13.46 -1.84 -14.97
CA PHE A 36 -13.94 -1.82 -16.34
C PHE A 36 -12.90 -2.37 -17.32
N ASP A 37 -13.36 -3.22 -18.24
CA ASP A 37 -12.62 -3.60 -19.43
C ASP A 37 -12.85 -2.56 -20.53
N TYR A 38 -11.85 -1.70 -20.74
CA TYR A 38 -11.84 -0.69 -21.79
C TYR A 38 -11.37 -1.23 -23.15
N SER A 39 -11.04 -2.51 -23.27
CA SER A 39 -10.65 -3.13 -24.56
C SER A 39 -11.86 -3.41 -25.47
N VAL A 40 -13.08 -3.30 -24.93
CA VAL A 40 -14.35 -3.50 -25.64
C VAL A 40 -15.19 -2.22 -25.68
N SER A 41 -16.10 -2.11 -26.65
CA SER A 41 -17.01 -0.96 -26.80
C SER A 41 -18.48 -1.42 -26.81
N PRO A 42 -19.32 -0.95 -25.86
CA PRO A 42 -18.97 -0.10 -24.71
C PRO A 42 -18.09 -0.85 -23.69
N PRO A 43 -17.36 -0.13 -22.81
CA PRO A 43 -16.58 -0.75 -21.75
C PRO A 43 -17.45 -1.70 -20.90
N LYS A 44 -16.90 -2.87 -20.57
CA LYS A 44 -17.62 -3.89 -19.80
C LYS A 44 -17.24 -3.79 -18.32
N GLU A 45 -18.23 -3.69 -17.44
CA GLU A 45 -17.99 -3.77 -16.00
C GLU A 45 -17.56 -5.20 -15.62
N LEU A 46 -16.40 -5.31 -14.95
CA LEU A 46 -15.81 -6.55 -14.45
C LEU A 46 -15.99 -6.71 -12.93
N LEU A 47 -16.07 -5.59 -12.20
CA LEU A 47 -16.19 -5.57 -10.75
C LEU A 47 -17.17 -4.48 -10.32
N SER A 48 -18.12 -4.82 -9.46
CA SER A 48 -19.01 -3.84 -8.85
C SER A 48 -18.30 -3.04 -7.75
N ARG A 49 -18.85 -1.88 -7.41
CA ARG A 49 -18.34 -1.06 -6.30
C ARG A 49 -18.39 -1.80 -4.96
N GLU A 50 -19.37 -2.66 -4.77
CA GLU A 50 -19.54 -3.49 -3.57
C GLU A 50 -18.43 -4.55 -3.49
N GLN A 51 -18.06 -5.16 -4.62
CA GLN A 51 -16.94 -6.09 -4.68
C GLN A 51 -15.62 -5.38 -4.35
N VAL A 52 -15.36 -4.21 -4.94
CA VAL A 52 -14.17 -3.39 -4.62
C VAL A 52 -14.11 -3.03 -3.13
N LYS A 53 -15.22 -2.55 -2.55
CA LYS A 53 -15.31 -2.28 -1.11
C LYS A 53 -15.03 -3.52 -0.27
N SER A 54 -15.52 -4.68 -0.69
CA SER A 54 -15.26 -5.95 -0.01
C SER A 54 -13.77 -6.32 -0.05
N ILE A 55 -13.11 -6.21 -1.20
CA ILE A 55 -11.66 -6.48 -1.35
C ILE A 55 -10.86 -5.60 -0.39
N ILE A 56 -11.10 -4.28 -0.41
CA ILE A 56 -10.39 -3.32 0.44
C ILE A 56 -10.63 -3.60 1.93
N LYS A 57 -11.86 -3.97 2.31
CA LYS A 57 -12.19 -4.31 3.71
C LYS A 57 -11.40 -5.52 4.22
N HIS A 58 -11.08 -6.46 3.35
CA HIS A 58 -10.32 -7.68 3.68
C HIS A 58 -8.82 -7.54 3.40
N PHE A 59 -8.33 -6.34 3.10
CA PHE A 59 -6.91 -6.11 2.88
C PHE A 59 -6.09 -6.43 4.15
N ASN A 60 -5.24 -7.45 4.06
CA ASN A 60 -4.39 -7.89 5.15
C ASN A 60 -3.06 -7.11 5.16
N PHE A 61 -3.05 -5.97 5.86
CA PHE A 61 -1.86 -5.14 5.97
C PHE A 61 -0.72 -5.82 6.74
N ASP A 62 -1.03 -6.63 7.75
CA ASP A 62 -0.02 -7.28 8.58
C ASP A 62 0.79 -8.32 7.80
N GLU A 63 0.13 -9.05 6.92
CA GLU A 63 0.82 -9.94 5.97
C GLU A 63 1.66 -9.13 4.96
N PHE A 64 1.12 -8.00 4.49
CA PHE A 64 1.84 -7.10 3.59
C PHE A 64 3.09 -6.46 4.22
N LYS A 65 3.11 -6.24 5.54
CA LYS A 65 4.26 -5.65 6.26
C LYS A 65 5.57 -6.38 5.99
N THR A 66 5.55 -7.69 5.73
CA THR A 66 6.75 -8.45 5.36
C THR A 66 7.43 -7.88 4.11
N SER A 67 6.62 -7.45 3.12
CA SER A 67 7.10 -6.78 1.90
C SER A 67 7.74 -5.43 2.20
N LEU A 68 7.19 -4.70 3.18
CA LEU A 68 7.73 -3.42 3.64
C LEU A 68 9.06 -3.60 4.37
N TYR A 69 9.16 -4.59 5.25
CA TYR A 69 10.42 -4.90 5.93
C TYR A 69 11.52 -5.26 4.94
N SER A 70 11.21 -6.11 3.96
CA SER A 70 12.17 -6.46 2.92
C SER A 70 12.59 -5.23 2.12
N SER A 71 11.63 -4.43 1.64
CA SER A 71 11.90 -3.28 0.77
C SER A 71 12.64 -2.15 1.48
N PHE A 72 12.27 -1.85 2.73
CA PHE A 72 12.89 -0.78 3.50
C PHE A 72 14.16 -1.22 4.24
N SER A 73 14.50 -2.52 4.25
CA SER A 73 15.77 -3.00 4.80
C SER A 73 17.00 -2.44 4.06
N PHE A 74 16.82 -2.05 2.80
CA PHE A 74 17.87 -1.41 1.98
C PHE A 74 18.07 0.08 2.30
N ILE A 75 17.15 0.70 3.06
CA ILE A 75 17.31 2.08 3.53
C ILE A 75 18.19 2.07 4.77
N SER A 76 19.27 2.85 4.74
CA SER A 76 20.17 2.95 5.89
C SER A 76 19.46 3.54 7.11
N GLU A 77 19.88 3.12 8.30
CA GLU A 77 19.28 3.56 9.56
C GLU A 77 19.19 5.08 9.69
N LYS A 78 20.26 5.80 9.30
CA LYS A 78 20.30 7.26 9.28
C LYS A 78 19.19 7.84 8.39
N LYS A 79 19.05 7.31 7.17
CA LYS A 79 18.04 7.80 6.21
C LYS A 79 16.62 7.50 6.68
N LEU A 80 16.40 6.35 7.32
CA LEU A 80 15.11 6.01 7.88
C LEU A 80 14.72 6.94 9.04
N LYS A 81 15.68 7.29 9.91
CA LYS A 81 15.49 8.31 10.95
C LYS A 81 15.18 9.68 10.38
N ASP A 82 15.87 10.11 9.33
CA ASP A 82 15.61 11.38 8.64
C ASP A 82 14.17 11.41 8.08
N LEU A 83 13.70 10.30 7.47
CA LEU A 83 12.33 10.16 6.96
C LEU A 83 11.29 10.21 8.08
N ILE A 84 11.52 9.53 9.20
CA ILE A 84 10.65 9.57 10.38
C ILE A 84 10.53 11.01 10.88
N GLN A 85 11.65 11.72 11.01
CA GLN A 85 11.64 13.11 11.46
C GLN A 85 10.89 14.03 10.50
N PHE A 86 11.05 13.82 9.18
CA PHE A 86 10.30 14.56 8.18
C PHE A 86 8.79 14.38 8.35
N HIS A 87 8.30 13.14 8.47
CA HIS A 87 6.88 12.84 8.63
C HIS A 87 6.29 13.29 9.98
N LYS A 88 7.10 13.33 11.04
CA LYS A 88 6.70 13.94 12.32
C LYS A 88 6.62 15.47 12.29
N GLY A 89 7.30 16.11 11.33
CA GLY A 89 7.33 17.55 11.18
C GLY A 89 6.14 18.12 10.40
N ILE A 90 5.99 19.45 10.44
CA ILE A 90 4.95 20.20 9.69
C ILE A 90 5.06 19.95 8.18
N GLY A 91 6.27 19.71 7.68
CA GLY A 91 6.52 19.46 6.25
C GLY A 91 6.07 18.09 5.74
N GLY A 92 5.85 17.11 6.63
CA GLY A 92 5.46 15.76 6.27
C GLY A 92 4.01 15.39 6.61
N THR A 93 3.28 16.29 7.28
CA THR A 93 1.85 16.13 7.58
C THR A 93 1.03 16.51 6.33
N LEU A 94 0.97 15.58 5.38
CA LEU A 94 -0.03 15.62 4.33
C LEU A 94 -1.41 15.32 4.94
N SER A 95 -2.51 15.76 4.29
CA SER A 95 -3.84 15.44 4.82
C SER A 95 -4.02 13.92 4.90
N LYS A 96 -4.80 13.45 5.89
CA LYS A 96 -5.04 12.01 6.11
C LYS A 96 -5.61 11.30 4.87
N ASP A 97 -6.28 12.05 4.00
CA ASP A 97 -6.92 11.57 2.78
C ASP A 97 -6.07 11.79 1.51
N ASN A 98 -4.92 12.46 1.61
CA ASN A 98 -4.05 12.77 0.47
C ASN A 98 -2.58 12.45 0.80
N SER A 99 -2.36 11.21 1.24
CA SER A 99 -1.08 10.72 1.72
C SER A 99 -0.20 10.23 0.57
N ALA A 100 0.92 10.93 0.35
CA ALA A 100 2.02 10.44 -0.47
C ALA A 100 2.86 9.45 0.35
N PHE A 101 3.36 8.38 -0.30
CA PHE A 101 4.16 7.37 0.36
C PHE A 101 5.34 6.93 -0.52
N LEU A 102 6.37 6.37 0.12
CA LEU A 102 7.51 5.78 -0.57
C LEU A 102 7.16 4.39 -1.08
N ILE A 103 7.13 4.22 -2.40
CA ILE A 103 6.86 2.94 -3.06
C ILE A 103 8.10 2.44 -3.82
N THR A 104 8.46 1.18 -3.60
CA THR A 104 9.45 0.47 -4.42
C THR A 104 8.74 -0.41 -5.45
N PRO A 105 9.42 -0.84 -6.53
CA PRO A 105 8.83 -1.80 -7.47
C PRO A 105 8.31 -3.08 -6.82
N THR A 106 8.98 -3.57 -5.76
CA THR A 106 8.55 -4.75 -5.00
C THR A 106 7.26 -4.49 -4.24
N ILE A 107 7.13 -3.32 -3.59
CA ILE A 107 5.92 -2.92 -2.88
C ILE A 107 4.76 -2.81 -3.88
N ASP A 108 4.99 -2.15 -5.01
CA ASP A 108 4.02 -2.00 -6.09
C ASP A 108 3.51 -3.35 -6.61
N LEU A 109 4.44 -4.24 -6.95
CA LEU A 109 4.08 -5.56 -7.46
C LEU A 109 3.29 -6.36 -6.42
N ASN A 110 3.72 -6.35 -5.16
CA ASN A 110 3.09 -7.17 -4.13
C ASN A 110 1.67 -6.69 -3.80
N ILE A 111 1.42 -5.37 -3.79
CA ILE A 111 0.07 -4.87 -3.51
C ILE A 111 -0.87 -5.21 -4.67
N LYS A 112 -0.40 -5.06 -5.92
CA LYS A 112 -1.17 -5.44 -7.11
C LYS A 112 -1.49 -6.94 -7.13
N ASN A 113 -0.51 -7.79 -6.84
CA ASN A 113 -0.71 -9.24 -6.75
C ASN A 113 -1.75 -9.61 -5.68
N GLN A 114 -1.72 -8.97 -4.51
CA GLN A 114 -2.70 -9.21 -3.46
C GLN A 114 -4.11 -8.78 -3.89
N MET A 115 -4.22 -7.67 -4.62
CA MET A 115 -5.51 -7.21 -5.18
C MET A 115 -6.02 -8.13 -6.29
N ASP A 116 -5.16 -8.52 -7.23
CA ASP A 116 -5.51 -9.41 -8.34
C ASP A 116 -5.95 -10.79 -7.80
N TYR A 117 -5.25 -11.33 -6.80
CA TYR A 117 -5.66 -12.57 -6.12
C TYR A 117 -7.03 -12.44 -5.44
N ALA A 118 -7.31 -11.29 -4.81
CA ALA A 118 -8.60 -11.04 -4.19
C ALA A 118 -9.73 -10.92 -5.24
N ILE A 119 -9.45 -10.31 -6.40
CA ILE A 119 -10.37 -10.26 -7.55
C ILE A 119 -10.72 -11.69 -8.00
N GLU A 120 -9.71 -12.53 -8.24
CA GLU A 120 -9.91 -13.91 -8.71
C GLU A 120 -10.75 -14.74 -7.76
N ASN A 121 -10.59 -14.55 -6.45
CA ASN A 121 -11.34 -15.31 -5.45
C ASN A 121 -12.80 -14.88 -5.27
N ILE A 122 -13.16 -13.67 -5.71
CA ILE A 122 -14.56 -13.20 -5.72
C ILE A 122 -15.30 -13.66 -6.98
N GLN A 123 -14.57 -13.97 -8.04
CA GLN A 123 -15.13 -14.43 -9.32
C GLN A 123 -15.29 -15.96 -9.41
N LYS A 124 -14.74 -16.71 -8.46
CA LYS A 124 -14.95 -18.16 -8.29
C LYS A 124 -16.23 -18.45 -7.52
#